data_AF-A0A6I2R7R8-F1
#
_entry.id   AF-A0A6I2R7R8-F1
#
_cell.length_a   1.000
_cell.length_b   1.000
_cell.length_c   1.000
_cell.angle_alpha   90.00
_cell.angle_beta   90.00
_cell.angle_gamma   90.00
#
_symmetry.space_group_name_H-M   'P 1'
#
loop_
_entity.id
_entity.type
_entity.pdbx_description
1 polymer ?
#
loop_
_entity_poly.entity_id
_entity_poly.type
_entity_poly.pdbx_seq_one_letter_code
_entity_poly.pdbx_strand_id
1 'polypeptide(L)'
;MPEFVHFGSIFATRFKSGKDLRITDSNGTMKTAWVAGSGKLIAANPQYLTLSPKFIAGEHLLEGKPVTLDGGRYICRLPYVAGASGLGECPDFALLQKWGEATQKEVQFFAQMHRQVVVAIFDPFLKDHGWHFAFRVSKDAPLDVHSLNHIGFLPVLEPIQECSPESMVGEQVSVVMPGDILHWKLVSCTDYDVVLEVASEFDAVAEFGLWGQWAGGREILLDRAAMLTLYPG
;
A
#
# COMPACT_ATOMS: atom_id res chain seq x y z
N MET A 1 7.25 23.66 -6.37
CA MET A 1 7.86 23.16 -5.12
C MET A 1 7.00 22.02 -4.59
N PRO A 2 7.59 20.90 -4.13
CA PRO A 2 6.81 19.83 -3.53
C PRO A 2 6.15 20.31 -2.24
N GLU A 3 4.88 19.97 -2.08
CA GLU A 3 4.10 20.29 -0.89
C GLU A 3 4.34 19.19 0.14
N PHE A 4 4.98 19.55 1.25
CA PHE A 4 5.31 18.63 2.33
C PHE A 4 4.32 18.78 3.49
N VAL A 5 3.78 17.66 3.96
CA VAL A 5 2.93 17.58 5.16
C VAL A 5 3.66 16.76 6.22
N HIS A 6 3.56 17.15 7.48
CA HIS A 6 4.31 16.54 8.58
C HIS A 6 3.37 16.00 9.65
N PHE A 7 3.22 14.68 9.70
CA PHE A 7 2.32 13.99 10.63
C PHE A 7 2.64 12.49 10.67
N GLY A 8 2.11 11.79 11.68
CA GLY A 8 2.41 10.39 11.94
C GLY A 8 3.90 10.12 12.19
N SER A 9 4.22 8.87 12.44
CA SER A 9 5.58 8.36 12.66
C SER A 9 5.70 6.97 12.06
N ILE A 10 6.78 6.75 11.31
CA ILE A 10 7.15 5.42 10.82
C ILE A 10 8.31 4.93 11.68
N PHE A 11 8.06 3.87 12.44
CA PHE A 11 9.09 3.14 13.17
C PHE A 11 9.29 1.80 12.51
N ALA A 12 10.52 1.43 12.24
CA ALA A 12 10.81 0.02 12.09
C ALA A 12 12.09 -0.33 12.82
N THR A 13 12.02 -1.40 13.60
CA THR A 13 13.10 -1.83 14.47
C THR A 13 13.43 -3.29 14.17
N ARG A 14 14.73 -3.58 14.19
CA ARG A 14 15.25 -4.95 14.11
C ARG A 14 15.66 -5.34 15.52
N PHE A 15 14.77 -5.97 16.28
CA PHE A 15 15.14 -6.55 17.58
C PHE A 15 15.77 -7.93 17.37
N LYS A 16 16.57 -8.36 18.35
CA LYS A 16 17.03 -9.77 18.48
C LYS A 16 15.85 -10.76 18.59
N SER A 17 14.66 -10.28 18.99
CA SER A 17 13.43 -11.05 19.18
C SER A 17 12.38 -10.90 18.07
N GLY A 18 12.63 -10.11 17.02
CA GLY A 18 11.66 -9.90 15.94
C GLY A 18 11.91 -8.64 15.11
N LYS A 19 11.37 -8.61 13.89
CA LYS A 19 11.27 -7.40 13.06
C LYS A 19 9.90 -6.79 13.34
N ASP A 20 9.85 -5.48 13.62
CA ASP A 20 8.60 -4.77 13.90
C ASP A 20 8.55 -3.51 13.04
N LEU A 21 7.48 -3.34 12.26
CA LEU A 21 7.17 -2.16 11.45
C LEU A 21 5.88 -1.54 11.97
N ARG A 22 5.99 -0.35 12.55
CA ARG A 22 4.87 0.42 13.10
C ARG A 22 4.71 1.72 12.34
N ILE A 23 3.49 2.00 11.93
CA ILE A 23 3.06 3.26 11.37
C ILE A 23 2.00 3.78 12.34
N THR A 24 2.32 4.86 13.06
CA THR A 24 1.58 5.29 14.25
C THR A 24 1.53 6.81 14.35
N ASP A 25 0.76 7.34 15.29
CA ASP A 25 0.57 8.77 15.49
C ASP A 25 1.90 9.53 15.73
N SER A 26 1.86 10.84 15.50
CA SER A 26 2.96 11.74 15.81
C SER A 26 3.31 11.65 17.28
N ASN A 27 4.59 11.47 17.59
CA ASN A 27 5.09 11.58 18.95
C ASN A 27 6.00 12.80 19.07
N GLY A 28 5.46 13.93 19.54
CA GLY A 28 6.20 15.14 19.95
C GLY A 28 7.27 15.63 18.96
N THR A 29 8.46 15.05 19.04
CA THR A 29 9.63 15.35 18.21
C THR A 29 9.71 14.55 16.91
N MET A 30 8.91 13.50 16.74
CA MET A 30 8.93 12.61 15.58
C MET A 30 7.67 12.83 14.74
N LYS A 31 7.88 13.43 13.57
CA LYS A 31 6.88 13.55 12.52
C LYS A 31 7.49 13.11 11.19
N THR A 32 6.81 12.20 10.50
CA THR A 32 7.20 11.83 9.15
C THR A 32 6.83 12.95 8.19
N ALA A 33 7.76 13.35 7.32
CA ALA A 33 7.48 14.23 6.21
C ALA A 33 6.89 13.42 5.04
N TRP A 34 5.82 13.92 4.44
CA TRP A 34 5.08 13.31 3.34
C TRP A 34 5.02 14.26 2.16
N VAL A 35 5.19 13.75 0.94
CA VAL A 35 4.92 14.45 -0.31
C VAL A 35 3.48 14.16 -0.73
N ALA A 36 2.66 15.19 -0.88
CA ALA A 36 1.26 15.06 -1.32
C ALA A 36 1.13 15.10 -2.84
N GLY A 37 0.34 14.23 -3.46
CA GLY A 37 0.09 14.21 -4.90
C GLY A 37 -1.03 13.26 -5.29
N SER A 38 -1.85 13.64 -6.28
CA SER A 38 -2.95 12.81 -6.79
C SER A 38 -3.90 12.25 -5.71
N GLY A 39 -4.18 13.06 -4.67
CA GLY A 39 -5.03 12.65 -3.53
C GLY A 39 -4.37 11.66 -2.55
N LYS A 40 -3.10 11.31 -2.76
CA LYS A 40 -2.31 10.38 -1.95
C LYS A 40 -1.12 11.08 -1.31
N LEU A 41 -0.46 10.40 -0.38
CA LEU A 41 0.75 10.86 0.30
C LEU A 41 1.84 9.79 0.17
N ILE A 42 3.07 10.18 -0.07
CA ILE A 42 4.23 9.27 -0.06
C ILE A 42 5.29 9.78 0.90
N ALA A 43 5.94 8.90 1.66
CA ALA A 43 6.96 9.33 2.61
C ALA A 43 8.08 10.09 1.88
N ALA A 44 8.47 11.27 2.36
CA ALA A 44 9.49 12.10 1.71
C ALA A 44 10.86 11.41 1.72
N ASN A 45 11.17 10.70 2.80
CA ASN A 45 12.44 9.98 2.96
C ASN A 45 12.17 8.47 3.05
N PRO A 46 12.81 7.66 2.19
CA PRO A 46 12.81 6.21 2.34
C PRO A 46 13.42 5.82 3.69
N GLN A 47 12.79 4.88 4.37
CA GLN A 47 13.28 4.31 5.62
C GLN A 47 14.19 3.13 5.29
N TYR A 48 15.50 3.32 5.40
CA TYR A 48 16.50 2.28 5.12
C TYR A 48 16.57 1.30 6.28
N LEU A 49 15.87 0.20 6.13
CA LEU A 49 15.59 -0.78 7.15
C LEU A 49 15.99 -2.15 6.60
N THR A 50 16.52 -3.06 7.44
CA THR A 50 16.80 -4.44 6.99
C THR A 50 15.51 -5.28 6.88
N LEU A 51 14.55 -4.80 6.09
CA LEU A 51 13.31 -5.50 5.75
C LEU A 51 13.60 -6.52 4.65
N SER A 52 13.03 -7.70 4.80
CA SER A 52 13.05 -8.71 3.73
C SER A 52 11.77 -8.61 2.93
N PRO A 53 11.77 -8.90 1.61
CA PRO A 53 10.54 -8.96 0.82
C PRO A 53 9.45 -9.83 1.46
N LYS A 54 9.84 -10.97 2.05
CA LYS A 54 8.92 -11.85 2.81
C LYS A 54 8.28 -11.18 4.02
N PHE A 55 9.01 -10.30 4.71
CA PHE A 55 8.46 -9.56 5.85
C PHE A 55 7.45 -8.52 5.36
N ILE A 56 7.78 -7.79 4.29
CA ILE A 56 6.89 -6.79 3.69
C ILE A 56 5.60 -7.42 3.17
N ALA A 57 5.69 -8.59 2.53
CA ALA A 57 4.51 -9.34 2.10
C ALA A 57 3.65 -9.80 3.29
N GLY A 58 4.27 -10.20 4.41
CA GLY A 58 3.55 -10.57 5.63
C GLY A 58 2.93 -9.41 6.41
N GLU A 59 3.32 -8.16 6.12
CA GLU A 59 2.73 -6.95 6.72
C GLU A 59 1.48 -6.46 5.98
N HIS A 60 1.00 -7.22 4.98
CA HIS A 60 -0.14 -6.89 4.13
C HIS A 60 0.02 -5.56 3.35
N LEU A 61 1.26 -5.12 3.12
CA LEU A 61 1.51 -3.83 2.43
C LEU A 61 1.34 -3.89 0.91
N LEU A 62 1.16 -5.09 0.36
CA LEU A 62 0.81 -5.28 -1.05
C LEU A 62 -0.69 -5.02 -1.27
N GLU A 63 -1.50 -5.58 -0.40
CA GLU A 63 -2.96 -5.46 -0.38
C GLU A 63 -3.40 -4.09 0.18
N GLY A 64 -2.57 -3.51 1.04
CA GLY A 64 -2.88 -2.33 1.82
C GLY A 64 -3.03 -2.68 3.29
N LYS A 65 -2.66 -1.76 4.17
CA LYS A 65 -2.79 -1.92 5.61
C LYS A 65 -3.49 -0.70 6.16
N PRO A 66 -4.70 -0.82 6.74
CA PRO A 66 -5.33 0.31 7.38
C PRO A 66 -4.49 0.80 8.54
N VAL A 67 -4.29 2.11 8.58
CA VAL A 67 -3.57 2.79 9.65
C VAL A 67 -4.35 4.03 10.04
N THR A 68 -4.31 4.34 11.34
CA THR A 68 -4.77 5.62 11.87
C THR A 68 -3.54 6.44 12.21
N LEU A 69 -3.50 7.68 11.73
CA LEU A 69 -2.41 8.62 11.92
C LEU A 69 -2.97 9.99 12.27
N ASP A 70 -2.71 10.45 13.49
CA ASP A 70 -3.13 11.74 14.03
C ASP A 70 -4.64 11.99 13.84
N GLY A 71 -5.44 10.95 14.03
CA GLY A 71 -6.91 10.98 13.86
C GLY A 71 -7.40 10.80 12.42
N GLY A 72 -6.51 10.83 11.42
CA GLY A 72 -6.84 10.50 10.04
C GLY A 72 -6.77 9.00 9.77
N ARG A 73 -7.66 8.48 8.93
CA ARG A 73 -7.67 7.06 8.50
C ARG A 73 -7.08 6.93 7.10
N TYR A 74 -6.19 5.97 6.93
CA TYR A 74 -5.46 5.76 5.68
C TYR A 74 -5.29 4.28 5.36
N ILE A 75 -5.13 3.99 4.07
CA ILE A 75 -4.55 2.73 3.61
C ILE A 75 -3.07 2.95 3.34
N CYS A 76 -2.24 2.24 4.09
CA CYS A 76 -0.81 2.22 3.88
C CYS A 76 -0.41 1.06 2.99
N ARG A 77 0.28 1.33 1.88
CA ARG A 77 0.76 0.29 0.96
C ARG A 77 2.12 0.64 0.35
N LEU A 78 2.72 -0.32 -0.33
CA LEU A 78 3.85 -0.05 -1.22
C LEU A 78 3.39 0.76 -2.45
N PRO A 79 4.25 1.64 -2.99
CA PRO A 79 3.98 2.35 -4.24
C PRO A 79 3.88 1.35 -5.39
N TYR A 80 2.93 1.57 -6.28
CA TYR A 80 2.70 0.73 -7.44
C TYR A 80 3.55 1.20 -8.62
N VAL A 81 4.21 0.24 -9.28
CA VAL A 81 5.01 0.48 -10.49
C VAL A 81 4.55 -0.47 -11.60
N ALA A 82 4.58 -0.01 -12.85
CA ALA A 82 4.12 -0.79 -14.00
C ALA A 82 5.10 -0.76 -15.18
N GLY A 83 5.25 -1.90 -15.86
CA GLY A 83 6.08 -2.04 -17.07
C GLY A 83 7.55 -2.38 -16.78
N ALA A 84 8.25 -2.90 -17.80
CA ALA A 84 9.63 -3.37 -17.66
C ALA A 84 10.65 -2.24 -17.44
N SER A 85 10.35 -1.03 -17.93
CA SER A 85 11.10 0.20 -17.68
C SER A 85 10.57 0.99 -16.49
N GLY A 86 9.40 0.59 -15.97
CA GLY A 86 8.55 1.33 -15.02
C GLY A 86 8.05 2.71 -15.49
N LEU A 87 8.27 3.06 -16.76
CA LEU A 87 7.74 4.28 -17.40
C LEU A 87 6.29 4.15 -17.87
N GLY A 88 5.59 3.09 -17.49
CA GLY A 88 4.17 2.95 -17.78
C GLY A 88 3.35 3.91 -16.92
N GLU A 89 2.31 4.52 -17.49
CA GLU A 89 1.27 5.17 -16.71
C GLU A 89 0.73 4.15 -15.71
N CYS A 90 1.07 4.37 -14.44
CA CYS A 90 0.64 3.55 -13.32
C CYS A 90 -0.06 4.43 -12.30
N PRO A 91 -0.87 3.85 -11.39
CA PRO A 91 -1.70 4.64 -10.47
C PRO A 91 -0.92 5.60 -9.56
N ASP A 92 0.38 5.37 -9.38
CA ASP A 92 1.26 6.22 -8.57
C ASP A 92 2.31 6.99 -9.39
N PHE A 93 2.28 6.91 -10.73
CA PHE A 93 3.31 7.53 -11.57
C PHE A 93 3.49 9.03 -11.29
N ALA A 94 2.38 9.79 -11.25
CA ALA A 94 2.43 11.23 -10.96
C ALA A 94 2.91 11.53 -9.52
N LEU A 95 2.58 10.67 -8.55
CA LEU A 95 3.03 10.81 -7.16
C LEU A 95 4.53 10.54 -7.05
N LEU A 96 5.01 9.47 -7.69
CA LEU A 96 6.42 9.12 -7.78
C LEU A 96 7.22 10.18 -8.54
N GLN A 97 6.66 10.77 -9.60
CA GLN A 97 7.22 11.93 -10.31
C GLN A 97 7.51 13.09 -9.35
N LYS A 98 6.47 13.52 -8.63
CA LYS A 98 6.57 14.62 -7.68
C LYS A 98 7.55 14.32 -6.53
N TRP A 99 7.58 13.08 -6.04
CA TRP A 99 8.53 12.65 -5.01
C TRP A 99 9.98 12.59 -5.53
N GLY A 100 10.19 12.12 -6.76
CA GLY A 100 11.51 12.06 -7.38
C GLY A 100 12.12 13.44 -7.60
N GLU A 101 11.31 14.40 -8.08
CA GLU A 101 11.69 15.81 -8.21
C GLU A 101 12.12 16.43 -6.88
N ALA A 102 11.50 16.00 -5.77
CA ALA A 102 11.84 16.45 -4.43
C ALA A 102 13.14 15.83 -3.88
N THR A 103 13.40 14.58 -4.22
CA THR A 103 14.48 13.78 -3.64
C THR A 103 15.85 14.10 -4.26
N GLN A 104 15.91 14.33 -5.57
CA GLN A 104 17.12 14.71 -6.34
C GLN A 104 18.38 13.83 -6.13
N LYS A 105 18.22 12.60 -5.66
CA LYS A 105 19.30 11.60 -5.52
C LYS A 105 18.82 10.24 -5.98
N GLU A 106 19.76 9.38 -6.37
CA GLU A 106 19.44 7.97 -6.65
C GLU A 106 18.92 7.30 -5.37
N VAL A 107 17.82 6.54 -5.49
CA VAL A 107 17.21 5.82 -4.38
C VAL A 107 16.68 4.47 -4.85
N GLN A 108 16.99 3.42 -4.11
CA GLN A 108 16.34 2.11 -4.27
C GLN A 108 15.26 1.95 -3.20
N PHE A 109 14.09 1.44 -3.56
CA PHE A 109 12.98 1.26 -2.63
C PHE A 109 12.10 0.06 -2.97
N PHE A 110 11.39 -0.46 -1.96
CA PHE A 110 10.39 -1.50 -2.16
C PHE A 110 9.14 -0.93 -2.81
N ALA A 111 8.66 -1.61 -3.85
CA ALA A 111 7.45 -1.26 -4.59
C ALA A 111 6.61 -2.52 -4.84
N GLN A 112 5.43 -2.34 -5.40
CA GLN A 112 4.57 -3.44 -5.84
C GLN A 112 4.35 -3.42 -7.35
N MET A 113 4.35 -4.60 -7.95
CA MET A 113 4.01 -4.82 -9.36
C MET A 113 3.27 -6.15 -9.47
N HIS A 114 2.05 -6.15 -10.02
CA HIS A 114 1.22 -7.36 -10.17
C HIS A 114 1.16 -8.25 -8.91
N ARG A 115 0.87 -7.65 -7.74
CA ARG A 115 0.80 -8.33 -6.42
C ARG A 115 2.11 -8.98 -5.95
N GLN A 116 3.26 -8.53 -6.46
CA GLN A 116 4.57 -8.97 -6.01
C GLN A 116 5.36 -7.79 -5.45
N VAL A 117 6.12 -8.03 -4.38
CA VAL A 117 7.13 -7.07 -3.91
C VAL A 117 8.27 -7.06 -4.90
N VAL A 118 8.58 -5.90 -5.44
CA VAL A 118 9.72 -5.66 -6.32
C VAL A 118 10.61 -4.58 -5.73
N VAL A 119 11.82 -4.46 -6.25
CA VAL A 119 12.71 -3.34 -5.95
C VAL A 119 12.62 -2.36 -7.11
N ALA A 120 12.39 -1.09 -6.80
CA ALA A 120 12.39 0.02 -7.71
C ALA A 120 13.66 0.84 -7.52
N ILE A 121 14.13 1.50 -8.58
CA ILE A 121 15.23 2.47 -8.51
C ILE A 121 14.71 3.77 -9.11
N PHE A 122 14.91 4.86 -8.38
CA PHE A 122 14.81 6.21 -8.91
C PHE A 122 16.23 6.70 -9.18
N ASP A 123 16.51 7.14 -10.41
CA ASP A 123 17.80 7.71 -10.80
C ASP A 123 17.56 9.06 -11.49
N PRO A 124 17.86 10.20 -10.83
CA PRO A 124 17.64 11.52 -11.39
C PRO A 124 18.68 11.93 -12.45
N PHE A 125 19.69 11.10 -12.73
CA PHE A 125 20.82 11.43 -13.61
C PHE A 125 20.72 10.82 -15.01
N LEU A 126 19.71 9.98 -15.28
CA LEU A 126 19.36 9.50 -16.64
C LEU A 126 18.64 10.60 -17.45
N LYS A 127 19.28 11.77 -17.54
CA LYS A 127 18.71 13.04 -18.01
C LYS A 127 18.50 13.16 -19.52
N ASP A 128 19.08 12.28 -20.33
CA ASP A 128 19.15 12.49 -21.78
C ASP A 128 17.82 12.33 -22.54
N HIS A 129 16.72 11.95 -21.86
CA HIS A 129 15.42 11.76 -22.49
C HIS A 129 14.21 12.39 -21.74
N GLY A 130 14.43 13.08 -20.61
CA GLY A 130 13.37 13.54 -19.69
C GLY A 130 13.60 13.05 -18.25
N TRP A 131 12.74 13.41 -17.30
CA TRP A 131 12.82 12.84 -15.94
C TRP A 131 12.46 11.35 -16.01
N HIS A 132 13.46 10.48 -16.13
CA HIS A 132 13.25 9.04 -16.24
C HIS A 132 13.35 8.35 -14.90
N PHE A 133 12.28 7.65 -14.55
CA PHE A 133 12.34 6.59 -13.57
C PHE A 133 12.89 5.34 -14.24
N ALA A 134 14.07 4.86 -13.83
CA ALA A 134 14.62 3.60 -14.31
C ALA A 134 14.38 2.49 -13.29
N PHE A 135 13.29 1.77 -13.44
CA PHE A 135 12.92 0.72 -12.49
C PHE A 135 13.61 -0.60 -12.85
N ARG A 136 14.51 -1.12 -12.00
CA ARG A 136 15.05 -2.47 -12.15
C ARG A 136 14.19 -3.49 -11.41
N VAL A 137 13.28 -4.14 -12.12
CA VAL A 137 12.53 -5.28 -11.58
C VAL A 137 13.47 -6.48 -11.42
N SER A 138 13.94 -6.76 -10.20
CA SER A 138 14.60 -8.04 -9.91
C SER A 138 13.53 -9.10 -9.68
N LYS A 139 13.13 -9.82 -10.75
CA LYS A 139 12.26 -10.99 -10.62
C LYS A 139 13.02 -12.23 -10.11
N ASP A 140 14.33 -12.30 -10.34
CA ASP A 140 15.07 -13.58 -10.23
C ASP A 140 16.43 -13.51 -9.51
N ALA A 141 16.89 -12.34 -9.04
CA ALA A 141 18.14 -12.28 -8.28
C ALA A 141 17.85 -12.33 -6.77
N PRO A 142 18.36 -13.33 -6.01
CA PRO A 142 18.32 -13.28 -4.56
C PRO A 142 19.06 -12.02 -4.12
N LEU A 143 18.32 -11.05 -3.56
CA LEU A 143 18.90 -9.86 -2.95
C LEU A 143 19.80 -10.34 -1.81
N ASP A 144 21.10 -10.16 -1.94
CA ASP A 144 22.00 -10.46 -0.84
C ASP A 144 21.65 -9.57 0.38
N VAL A 145 21.97 -10.05 1.58
CA VAL A 145 21.61 -9.37 2.84
C VAL A 145 22.28 -8.00 2.99
N HIS A 146 23.42 -7.76 2.34
CA HIS A 146 24.11 -6.47 2.34
C HIS A 146 23.39 -5.46 1.42
N SER A 147 22.88 -5.91 0.28
CA SER A 147 22.07 -5.12 -0.65
C SER A 147 20.75 -4.66 -0.05
N LEU A 148 20.15 -5.45 0.86
CA LEU A 148 18.90 -5.08 1.55
C LEU A 148 19.01 -3.81 2.40
N ASN A 149 20.20 -3.47 2.93
CA ASN A 149 20.37 -2.26 3.76
C ASN A 149 20.33 -0.96 2.92
N HIS A 150 20.41 -1.07 1.60
CA HIS A 150 20.37 0.06 0.67
C HIS A 150 19.00 0.25 0.02
N ILE A 151 18.03 -0.60 0.35
CA ILE A 151 16.66 -0.52 -0.18
C ILE A 151 15.77 0.11 0.89
N GLY A 152 15.18 1.25 0.56
CA GLY A 152 14.28 1.98 1.43
C GLY A 152 12.86 1.43 1.44
N PHE A 153 12.22 1.46 2.60
CA PHE A 153 10.77 1.37 2.70
C PHE A 153 10.16 2.75 2.45
N LEU A 154 9.29 2.85 1.45
CA LEU A 154 8.71 4.11 0.98
C LEU A 154 7.19 3.98 0.93
N PRO A 155 6.46 4.07 2.06
CA PRO A 155 5.02 3.85 2.05
C PRO A 155 4.25 4.95 1.34
N VAL A 156 3.15 4.56 0.73
CA VAL A 156 2.08 5.43 0.24
C VAL A 156 0.89 5.33 1.19
N LEU A 157 0.33 6.48 1.57
CA LEU A 157 -0.94 6.58 2.28
C LEU A 157 -2.02 7.07 1.33
N GLU A 158 -3.11 6.33 1.27
CA GLU A 158 -4.34 6.73 0.62
C GLU A 158 -5.35 7.14 1.69
N PRO A 159 -5.79 8.40 1.74
CA PRO A 159 -6.82 8.81 2.68
C PRO A 159 -8.10 7.99 2.48
N ILE A 160 -8.60 7.40 3.55
CA ILE A 160 -9.91 6.73 3.53
C ILE A 160 -10.97 7.82 3.66
N GLN A 161 -11.74 8.03 2.60
CA GLN A 161 -12.91 8.91 2.68
C GLN A 161 -13.99 8.23 3.52
N GLU A 162 -14.63 9.00 4.40
CA GLU A 162 -15.81 8.53 5.13
C GLU A 162 -17.01 8.56 4.19
N CYS A 163 -17.13 7.53 3.35
CA CYS A 163 -18.31 7.32 2.53
C CYS A 163 -19.30 6.44 3.29
N SER A 164 -20.59 6.75 3.19
CA SER A 164 -21.61 5.86 3.76
C SER A 164 -21.62 4.56 2.94
N PRO A 165 -21.56 3.37 3.57
CA PRO A 165 -21.54 2.09 2.85
C PRO A 165 -22.66 1.93 1.83
N GLU A 166 -23.83 2.51 2.12
CA GLU A 166 -25.00 2.49 1.24
C GLU A 166 -24.77 3.25 -0.07
N SER A 167 -23.88 4.26 -0.06
CA SER A 167 -23.54 5.04 -1.26
C SER A 167 -22.59 4.32 -2.21
N MET A 168 -21.92 3.25 -1.74
CA MET A 168 -20.95 2.47 -2.51
C MET A 168 -21.56 1.18 -3.10
N VAL A 169 -22.85 0.92 -2.86
CA VAL A 169 -23.53 -0.25 -3.42
C VAL A 169 -23.50 -0.18 -4.95
N GLY A 170 -22.95 -1.21 -5.58
CA GLY A 170 -22.73 -1.34 -7.02
C GLY A 170 -21.29 -1.06 -7.46
N GLU A 171 -20.47 -0.44 -6.60
CA GLU A 171 -19.09 -0.03 -6.92
C GLU A 171 -18.06 -1.08 -6.52
N GLN A 172 -16.85 -0.99 -7.09
CA GLN A 172 -15.69 -1.71 -6.57
C GLN A 172 -15.28 -1.12 -5.23
N VAL A 173 -15.13 -1.98 -4.23
CA VAL A 173 -14.73 -1.59 -2.89
C VAL A 173 -13.59 -2.45 -2.40
N SER A 174 -12.86 -1.91 -1.43
CA SER A 174 -11.92 -2.66 -0.63
C SER A 174 -12.48 -2.85 0.77
N VAL A 175 -12.63 -4.11 1.18
CA VAL A 175 -13.12 -4.52 2.49
C VAL A 175 -11.98 -5.12 3.29
N VAL A 176 -11.69 -4.53 4.43
CA VAL A 176 -10.59 -4.96 5.28
C VAL A 176 -11.13 -5.83 6.39
N MET A 177 -10.70 -7.08 6.36
CA MET A 177 -10.99 -8.07 7.37
C MET A 177 -9.75 -8.30 8.24
N PRO A 178 -9.89 -8.90 9.42
CA PRO A 178 -8.74 -9.28 10.22
C PRO A 178 -7.83 -10.25 9.45
N GLY A 179 -6.66 -9.76 9.01
CA GLY A 179 -5.65 -10.54 8.29
C GLY A 179 -5.84 -10.65 6.78
N ASP A 180 -6.81 -9.94 6.18
CA ASP A 180 -7.05 -9.98 4.72
C ASP A 180 -7.69 -8.68 4.20
N ILE A 181 -7.54 -8.41 2.90
CA ILE A 181 -8.24 -7.33 2.19
C ILE A 181 -8.85 -7.83 0.89
N LEU A 182 -10.17 -7.68 0.82
CA LEU A 182 -11.00 -8.17 -0.27
C LEU A 182 -11.31 -7.01 -1.21
N HIS A 183 -11.05 -7.20 -2.50
CA HIS A 183 -11.21 -6.16 -3.54
C HIS A 183 -12.28 -6.60 -4.53
N TRP A 184 -13.54 -6.29 -4.23
CA TRP A 184 -14.69 -6.79 -4.97
C TRP A 184 -15.83 -5.78 -5.02
N LYS A 185 -16.83 -6.07 -5.86
CA LYS A 185 -17.97 -5.20 -6.01
C LYS A 185 -18.92 -5.33 -4.83
N LEU A 186 -19.33 -4.21 -4.24
CA LEU A 186 -20.30 -4.20 -3.15
C LEU A 186 -21.71 -4.42 -3.71
N VAL A 187 -22.39 -5.50 -3.31
CA VAL A 187 -23.76 -5.81 -3.74
C VAL A 187 -24.78 -5.22 -2.78
N SER A 188 -24.53 -5.35 -1.48
CA SER A 188 -25.37 -4.75 -0.45
C SER A 188 -24.58 -4.55 0.83
N CYS A 189 -25.01 -3.59 1.63
CA CYS A 189 -24.51 -3.37 2.97
C CYS A 189 -25.70 -3.10 3.89
N THR A 190 -25.86 -3.93 4.90
CA THR A 190 -26.84 -3.77 5.97
C THR A 190 -26.12 -3.52 7.29
N ASP A 191 -26.85 -3.29 8.37
CA ASP A 191 -26.25 -3.10 9.70
C ASP A 191 -25.45 -4.32 10.18
N TYR A 192 -25.70 -5.50 9.63
CA TYR A 192 -25.09 -6.77 10.06
C TYR A 192 -24.19 -7.40 9.00
N ASP A 193 -24.55 -7.22 7.73
CA ASP A 193 -23.93 -7.97 6.63
C ASP A 193 -23.39 -7.06 5.54
N VAL A 194 -22.26 -7.46 4.96
CA VAL A 194 -21.70 -6.89 3.74
C VAL A 194 -21.67 -8.00 2.69
N VAL A 195 -22.31 -7.77 1.55
CA VAL A 195 -22.32 -8.74 0.44
C VAL A 195 -21.39 -8.26 -0.67
N LEU A 196 -20.41 -9.08 -1.03
CA LEU A 196 -19.48 -8.81 -2.12
C LEU A 196 -19.69 -9.77 -3.28
N GLU A 197 -19.61 -9.26 -4.52
CA GLU A 197 -19.62 -10.05 -5.76
C GLU A 197 -18.19 -10.22 -6.29
N VAL A 198 -17.75 -11.48 -6.38
CA VAL A 198 -16.43 -11.87 -6.88
C VAL A 198 -16.45 -11.91 -8.41
N ALA A 199 -15.36 -11.48 -9.04
CA ALA A 199 -15.21 -11.52 -10.50
C ALA A 199 -15.26 -12.96 -11.06
N SER A 200 -14.70 -13.93 -10.33
CA SER A 200 -14.69 -15.36 -10.64
C SER A 200 -14.70 -16.18 -9.35
N GLU A 201 -15.44 -17.30 -9.31
CA GLU A 201 -15.43 -18.23 -8.17
C GLU A 201 -14.00 -18.74 -7.84
N PHE A 202 -13.11 -18.76 -8.84
CA PHE A 202 -11.71 -19.15 -8.68
C PHE A 202 -10.82 -18.06 -8.07
N ASP A 203 -11.25 -16.80 -8.07
CA ASP A 203 -10.50 -15.69 -7.47
C ASP A 203 -10.64 -15.69 -5.93
N ALA A 204 -11.67 -16.35 -5.41
CA ALA A 204 -11.92 -16.50 -4.00
C ALA A 204 -11.13 -17.70 -3.44
N VAL A 205 -9.84 -17.50 -3.18
CA VAL A 205 -8.98 -18.49 -2.49
C VAL A 205 -9.07 -18.37 -0.96
N ALA A 206 -9.98 -17.55 -0.43
CA ALA A 206 -10.06 -17.24 0.99
C ALA A 206 -10.82 -18.32 1.77
N GLU A 207 -10.18 -18.87 2.81
CA GLU A 207 -10.89 -19.48 3.93
C GLU A 207 -11.55 -18.33 4.72
N PHE A 208 -12.80 -17.97 4.38
CA PHE A 208 -13.55 -16.89 5.06
C PHE A 208 -13.73 -17.11 6.57
N GLY A 209 -13.49 -18.35 7.03
CA GLY A 209 -13.35 -18.68 8.45
C GLY A 209 -14.52 -18.20 9.29
N LEU A 210 -14.23 -17.34 10.26
CA LEU A 210 -15.17 -16.86 11.27
C LEU A 210 -15.97 -15.61 10.86
N TRP A 211 -15.63 -14.96 9.75
CA TRP A 211 -16.13 -13.63 9.41
C TRP A 211 -16.88 -13.56 8.07
N GLY A 212 -17.01 -14.68 7.35
CA GLY A 212 -17.77 -14.70 6.11
C GLY A 212 -18.15 -16.09 5.63
N GLN A 213 -19.07 -16.15 4.69
CA GLN A 213 -19.55 -17.38 4.06
C GLN A 213 -20.06 -17.10 2.64
N TRP A 214 -20.10 -18.13 1.80
CA TRP A 214 -20.74 -18.03 0.49
C TRP A 214 -22.26 -17.88 0.64
N ALA A 215 -22.81 -16.85 -0.01
CA ALA A 215 -24.26 -16.67 -0.14
C ALA A 215 -24.85 -17.44 -1.34
N GLY A 216 -23.98 -17.84 -2.28
CA GLY A 216 -24.31 -18.62 -3.47
C GLY A 216 -23.81 -17.94 -4.76
N GLY A 217 -23.50 -18.74 -5.78
CA GLY A 217 -22.92 -18.23 -7.02
C GLY A 217 -21.63 -17.44 -6.78
N ARG A 218 -21.60 -16.18 -7.22
CA ARG A 218 -20.44 -15.27 -7.09
C ARG A 218 -20.52 -14.36 -5.87
N GLU A 219 -21.45 -14.58 -4.94
CA GLU A 219 -21.66 -13.70 -3.80
C GLU A 219 -21.13 -14.28 -2.49
N ILE A 220 -20.44 -13.45 -1.73
CA ILE A 220 -19.93 -13.73 -0.39
C ILE A 220 -20.62 -12.79 0.59
N LEU A 221 -21.12 -13.34 1.68
CA LEU A 221 -21.64 -12.64 2.84
C LEU A 221 -20.52 -12.48 3.88
N LEU A 222 -20.31 -11.28 4.38
CA LEU A 222 -19.34 -10.95 5.43
C LEU A 222 -20.05 -10.38 6.65
N ASP A 223 -19.59 -10.74 7.85
CA ASP A 223 -20.03 -10.13 9.10
C ASP A 223 -19.45 -8.71 9.22
N ARG A 224 -20.34 -7.71 9.23
CA ARG A 224 -19.98 -6.30 9.34
C ARG A 224 -19.29 -5.98 10.68
N ALA A 225 -19.56 -6.74 11.74
CA ALA A 225 -18.93 -6.54 13.04
C ALA A 225 -17.46 -6.98 13.06
N ALA A 226 -17.09 -7.93 12.20
CA ALA A 226 -15.70 -8.37 12.04
C ALA A 226 -14.88 -7.46 11.12
N MET A 227 -15.55 -6.68 10.26
CA MET A 227 -14.94 -5.76 9.31
C MET A 227 -14.23 -4.60 10.02
N LEU A 228 -12.96 -4.39 9.69
CA LEU A 228 -12.17 -3.28 10.24
C LEU A 228 -12.49 -1.96 9.54
N THR A 229 -12.65 -1.99 8.21
CA THR A 229 -13.06 -0.82 7.42
C THR A 229 -13.55 -1.24 6.04
N LEU A 230 -14.32 -0.37 5.39
CA LEU A 230 -14.77 -0.47 4.01
C LEU A 230 -14.59 0.88 3.33
N TYR A 231 -14.05 0.88 2.11
CA TYR A 231 -13.77 2.09 1.35
C TYR A 231 -13.84 1.86 -0.16
N PRO A 232 -14.01 2.91 -0.98
CA PRO A 232 -14.01 2.79 -2.44
C PRO A 232 -12.69 2.19 -2.95
N GLY A 233 -12.79 1.27 -3.93
CA GLY A 233 -11.64 0.61 -4.57
C GLY A 233 -11.12 1.32 -5.81
#